data_AF-A0A954JWW4-F1
#
_entry.id   AF-A0A954JWW4-F1
#
_cell.length_a   1.000
_cell.length_b   1.000
_cell.length_c   1.000
_cell.angle_alpha   90.00
_cell.angle_beta   90.00
_cell.angle_gamma   90.00
#
_symmetry.space_group_name_H-M   'P 1'
#
loop_
_entity.id
_entity.type
_entity.pdbx_description
1 polymer ?
#
loop_
_entity_poly.entity_id
_entity_poly.type
_entity_poly.pdbx_seq_one_letter_code
_entity_poly.pdbx_strand_id
1 'polypeptide(L)'
;MQRLSWFVTIIAVFALQHSVPLSLGQDAAKKVRTERAGSEKPAPTESDGAAVNFFDPIFDVASVQKAIGKGDASDIADAGLQLRETERVLLRSHPAIESAEVLELAVRKAVATADFSTLDRLDLLAKQQELTDLGQKIAIARKLASNARAEDSHLSIDPQSTTVVQFDAIKDFKQRLNHAALIGDRRAIAELESQVKGINNLQLQDYLQQAIKAAKASIPADHPQPSAFMRLAGESRGWGIRDLNSTDNNSDLRKSAK
;
A
#
# COMPACT_ATOMS: atom_id res chain seq x y z
N MET A 1 35.63 38.85 -40.24
CA MET A 1 35.06 37.50 -39.98
C MET A 1 35.48 37.06 -38.58
N GLN A 2 34.67 37.40 -37.57
CA GLN A 2 34.89 37.03 -36.16
C GLN A 2 33.85 35.98 -35.78
N ARG A 3 34.31 34.80 -35.36
CA ARG A 3 33.45 33.72 -34.85
C ARG A 3 33.17 34.00 -33.37
N LEU A 4 31.92 34.34 -33.05
CA LEU A 4 31.43 34.43 -31.68
C LEU A 4 31.37 33.03 -31.07
N SER A 5 32.21 32.81 -30.07
CA SER A 5 32.15 31.68 -29.15
C SER A 5 30.98 31.91 -28.19
N TRP A 6 29.94 31.08 -28.27
CA TRP A 6 28.86 31.04 -27.30
C TRP A 6 29.31 30.22 -26.10
N PHE A 7 29.65 30.91 -25.00
CA PHE A 7 29.86 30.32 -23.69
C PHE A 7 28.52 29.81 -23.15
N VAL A 8 28.42 28.49 -22.96
CA VAL A 8 27.37 27.83 -22.17
C VAL A 8 27.74 28.01 -20.70
N THR A 9 27.16 29.02 -20.06
CA THR A 9 27.25 29.22 -18.61
C THR A 9 26.24 28.29 -17.93
N ILE A 10 26.71 27.13 -17.45
CA ILE A 10 25.96 26.26 -16.54
C ILE A 10 25.96 26.96 -15.18
N ILE A 11 24.83 27.56 -14.83
CA ILE A 11 24.58 28.07 -13.47
C ILE A 11 24.31 26.87 -12.58
N ALA A 12 25.35 26.42 -11.86
CA ALA A 12 25.22 25.52 -10.72
C ALA A 12 24.67 26.31 -9.53
N VAL A 13 23.35 26.29 -9.35
CA VAL A 13 22.69 26.75 -8.11
C VAL A 13 22.03 25.53 -7.50
N PHE A 14 22.76 24.80 -6.65
CA PHE A 14 22.14 23.91 -5.67
C PHE A 14 23.14 23.55 -4.57
N ALA A 15 23.32 24.45 -3.61
CA ALA A 15 23.80 24.14 -2.26
C ALA A 15 23.69 25.39 -1.37
N LEU A 16 22.47 25.83 -1.04
CA LEU A 16 22.27 26.59 0.19
C LEU A 16 21.38 25.77 1.12
N GLN A 17 22.07 24.98 1.95
CA GLN A 17 21.58 24.40 3.18
C GLN A 17 20.93 25.51 4.03
N HIS A 18 19.61 25.66 3.91
CA HIS A 18 18.82 26.28 4.96
C HIS A 18 18.29 25.14 5.81
N SER A 19 19.06 24.76 6.81
CA SER A 19 18.55 24.14 8.02
C SER A 19 17.58 25.13 8.67
N VAL A 20 16.32 25.08 8.24
CA VAL A 20 15.20 25.65 8.99
C VAL A 20 14.86 24.61 10.05
N PRO A 21 15.16 24.84 11.34
CA PRO A 21 14.57 24.04 12.39
C PRO A 21 13.07 24.36 12.36
N LEU A 22 12.27 23.44 11.79
CA LEU A 22 10.84 23.40 12.00
C LEU A 22 10.62 23.00 13.47
N SER A 23 10.87 23.92 14.38
CA SER A 23 10.43 23.84 15.78
C SER A 23 8.93 24.12 15.79
N LEU A 24 8.16 23.10 15.37
CA LEU A 24 6.74 23.01 15.68
C LEU A 24 6.66 22.81 17.19
N GLY A 25 6.17 23.84 17.88
CA GLY A 25 6.02 23.89 19.33
C GLY A 25 5.48 22.58 19.90
N GLN A 26 6.33 21.88 20.64
CA GLN A 26 5.98 20.72 21.45
C GLN A 26 5.33 21.11 22.79
N ASP A 27 5.08 22.40 23.03
CA ASP A 27 4.64 22.90 24.35
C ASP A 27 3.12 22.98 24.55
N ALA A 28 2.30 22.51 23.60
CA ALA A 28 0.84 22.53 23.73
C ALA A 28 0.16 21.14 23.86
N ALA A 29 0.92 20.08 24.13
CA ALA A 29 0.37 18.71 24.24
C ALA A 29 0.38 18.13 25.66
N LYS A 30 0.36 18.97 26.70
CA LYS A 30 0.20 18.54 28.10
C LYS A 30 -1.16 18.99 28.62
N LYS A 31 -2.02 18.00 28.95
CA LYS A 31 -3.40 18.07 29.49
C LYS A 31 -4.52 18.27 28.46
N VAL A 32 -4.87 17.21 27.73
CA VAL A 32 -6.26 16.68 27.71
C VAL A 32 -6.15 15.16 27.49
N ARG A 33 -5.71 14.43 28.51
CA ARG A 33 -5.98 12.99 28.60
C ARG A 33 -7.35 12.88 29.25
N THR A 34 -8.39 13.24 28.50
CA THR A 34 -9.76 12.86 28.86
C THR A 34 -9.79 11.35 28.81
N GLU A 35 -10.05 10.76 29.96
CA GLU A 35 -10.42 9.37 30.15
C GLU A 35 -11.48 9.00 29.12
N ARG A 36 -11.05 8.44 27.98
CA ARG A 36 -11.95 7.68 27.13
C ARG A 36 -12.19 6.40 27.91
N ALA A 37 -13.27 6.43 28.68
CA ALA A 37 -13.85 5.32 29.40
C ALA A 37 -13.65 4.05 28.58
N GLY A 38 -13.15 3.00 29.23
CA GLY A 38 -12.88 1.73 28.60
C GLY A 38 -14.08 1.30 27.77
N SER A 39 -13.91 1.32 26.45
CA SER A 39 -14.66 0.46 25.55
C SER A 39 -14.15 -0.94 25.85
N GLU A 40 -14.63 -1.50 26.96
CA GLU A 40 -14.64 -2.92 27.23
C GLU A 40 -15.21 -3.57 25.97
N LYS A 41 -14.32 -4.16 25.18
CA LYS A 41 -14.68 -4.83 23.93
C LYS A 41 -15.67 -5.92 24.36
N PRO A 42 -16.97 -5.78 24.04
CA PRO A 42 -17.96 -6.72 24.53
C PRO A 42 -17.52 -8.13 24.12
N ALA A 43 -17.49 -9.05 25.07
CA ALA A 43 -17.19 -10.45 24.81
C ALA A 43 -18.09 -10.91 23.67
N PRO A 44 -17.55 -11.60 22.65
CA PRO A 44 -18.33 -12.09 21.52
C PRO A 44 -19.40 -13.01 22.10
N THR A 45 -20.62 -12.51 22.13
CA THR A 45 -21.78 -13.28 22.55
C THR A 45 -22.05 -14.21 21.38
N GLU A 46 -21.79 -15.51 21.57
CA GLU A 46 -22.17 -16.58 20.65
C GLU A 46 -23.70 -16.59 20.54
N SER A 47 -24.25 -15.71 19.71
CA SER A 47 -25.63 -15.82 19.26
C SER A 47 -25.62 -16.70 18.02
N ASP A 48 -25.98 -17.97 18.19
CA ASP A 48 -26.17 -19.00 17.14
C ASP A 48 -27.30 -18.67 16.12
N GLY A 49 -27.79 -17.43 16.08
CA GLY A 49 -28.58 -16.93 14.96
C GLY A 49 -27.64 -16.23 14.00
N ALA A 50 -27.49 -16.73 12.77
CA ALA A 50 -26.74 -16.08 11.71
C ALA A 50 -27.10 -14.58 11.67
N ALA A 51 -26.23 -13.74 12.23
CA ALA A 51 -26.46 -12.31 12.30
C ALA A 51 -26.57 -11.82 10.85
N VAL A 52 -27.76 -11.36 10.47
CA VAL A 52 -28.00 -10.86 9.12
C VAL A 52 -27.03 -9.71 8.90
N ASN A 53 -26.07 -9.90 8.00
CA ASN A 53 -25.11 -8.87 7.69
C ASN A 53 -25.80 -7.81 6.82
N PHE A 54 -26.31 -6.74 7.45
CA PHE A 54 -26.99 -5.65 6.73
C PHE A 54 -26.09 -4.89 5.74
N PHE A 55 -24.78 -5.19 5.69
CA PHE A 55 -23.88 -4.62 4.68
C PHE A 55 -24.02 -5.30 3.32
N ASP A 56 -24.22 -6.61 3.27
CA ASP A 56 -24.19 -7.40 2.01
C ASP A 56 -25.18 -6.91 0.93
N PRO A 57 -26.41 -6.45 1.27
CA PRO A 57 -27.33 -5.93 0.26
C PRO A 57 -26.94 -4.56 -0.32
N ILE A 58 -26.12 -3.79 0.39
CA ILE A 58 -25.83 -2.37 0.07
C ILE A 58 -24.41 -2.22 -0.49
N PHE A 59 -23.48 -3.01 0.01
CA PHE A 59 -22.07 -2.92 -0.33
C PHE A 59 -21.44 -4.29 -0.56
N ASP A 60 -20.87 -4.48 -1.74
CA ASP A 60 -20.14 -5.68 -2.10
C ASP A 60 -18.66 -5.55 -1.72
N VAL A 61 -18.23 -6.28 -0.69
CA VAL A 61 -16.82 -6.34 -0.25
C VAL A 61 -15.91 -6.91 -1.34
N ALA A 62 -16.42 -7.78 -2.22
CA ALA A 62 -15.63 -8.31 -3.33
C ALA A 62 -15.25 -7.20 -4.34
N SER A 63 -16.00 -6.09 -4.40
CA SER A 63 -15.64 -4.93 -5.21
C SER A 63 -14.33 -4.27 -4.76
N VAL A 64 -14.11 -4.14 -3.43
CA VAL A 64 -12.86 -3.63 -2.84
C VAL A 64 -11.71 -4.56 -3.18
N GLN A 65 -11.91 -5.87 -3.00
CA GLN A 65 -10.90 -6.87 -3.33
C GLN A 65 -10.50 -6.80 -4.80
N LYS A 66 -11.48 -6.71 -5.71
CA LYS A 66 -11.26 -6.60 -7.15
C LYS A 66 -10.50 -5.31 -7.50
N ALA A 67 -10.87 -4.18 -6.90
CA ALA A 67 -10.19 -2.90 -7.10
C ALA A 67 -8.72 -2.97 -6.65
N ILE A 68 -8.46 -3.52 -5.46
CA ILE A 68 -7.11 -3.74 -4.93
C ILE A 68 -6.32 -4.71 -5.81
N GLY A 69 -6.98 -5.78 -6.28
CA GLY A 69 -6.40 -6.79 -7.15
C GLY A 69 -5.92 -6.21 -8.48
N LYS A 70 -6.73 -5.37 -9.12
CA LYS A 70 -6.37 -4.61 -10.33
C LYS A 70 -5.25 -3.60 -10.07
N GLY A 71 -5.19 -3.05 -8.85
CA GLY A 71 -4.24 -2.00 -8.51
C GLY A 71 -4.52 -0.72 -9.28
N ASP A 72 -5.79 -0.35 -9.43
CA ASP A 72 -6.21 0.95 -9.97
C ASP A 72 -6.60 1.86 -8.80
N ALA A 73 -5.97 3.03 -8.70
CA ALA A 73 -6.25 3.97 -7.61
C ALA A 73 -7.69 4.50 -7.65
N SER A 74 -8.23 4.69 -8.86
CA SER A 74 -9.58 5.21 -9.09
C SER A 74 -10.63 4.20 -8.63
N ASP A 75 -10.48 2.93 -9.00
CA ASP A 75 -11.40 1.85 -8.56
C ASP A 75 -11.37 1.69 -7.03
N ILE A 76 -10.20 1.79 -6.38
CA ILE A 76 -10.09 1.69 -4.92
C ILE A 76 -10.76 2.88 -4.25
N ALA A 77 -10.57 4.09 -4.79
CA ALA A 77 -11.23 5.30 -4.31
C ALA A 77 -12.77 5.16 -4.37
N ASP A 78 -13.30 4.69 -5.50
CA ASP A 78 -14.74 4.52 -5.68
C ASP A 78 -15.33 3.48 -4.72
N ALA A 79 -14.63 2.35 -4.52
CA ALA A 79 -15.04 1.35 -3.53
C ALA A 79 -15.00 1.90 -2.10
N GLY A 80 -13.98 2.70 -1.75
CA GLY A 80 -13.88 3.35 -0.44
C GLY A 80 -14.99 4.37 -0.19
N LEU A 81 -15.40 5.12 -1.22
CA LEU A 81 -16.50 6.09 -1.14
C LEU A 81 -17.86 5.41 -0.99
N GLN A 82 -18.09 4.31 -1.73
CA GLN A 82 -19.30 3.51 -1.58
C GLN A 82 -19.40 2.88 -0.18
N LEU A 83 -18.29 2.35 0.34
CA LEU A 83 -18.23 1.83 1.70
C LEU A 83 -18.56 2.93 2.71
N ARG A 84 -17.97 4.12 2.54
CA ARG A 84 -18.20 5.27 3.42
C ARG A 84 -19.67 5.68 3.45
N GLU A 85 -20.31 5.77 2.29
CA GLU A 85 -21.72 6.13 2.22
C GLU A 85 -22.60 5.06 2.88
N THR A 86 -22.24 3.78 2.72
CA THR A 86 -22.89 2.67 3.40
C THR A 86 -22.76 2.78 4.92
N GLU A 87 -21.55 3.03 5.43
CA GLU A 87 -21.30 3.24 6.86
C GLU A 87 -22.06 4.45 7.41
N ARG A 88 -22.16 5.54 6.63
CA ARG A 88 -22.91 6.74 6.98
C ARG A 88 -24.41 6.46 7.08
N VAL A 89 -24.98 5.70 6.13
CA VAL A 89 -26.41 5.34 6.13
C VAL A 89 -26.76 4.38 7.25
N LEU A 90 -25.89 3.40 7.51
CA LEU A 90 -26.10 2.39 8.56
C LEU A 90 -25.69 2.88 9.97
N LEU A 91 -25.04 4.05 10.07
CA LEU A 91 -24.51 4.62 11.31
C LEU A 91 -23.58 3.66 12.07
N ARG A 92 -22.86 2.79 11.34
CA ARG A 92 -21.94 1.80 11.89
C ARG A 92 -20.83 1.49 10.89
N SER A 93 -19.63 1.22 11.38
CA SER A 93 -18.50 0.79 10.55
C SER A 93 -18.66 -0.66 10.11
N HIS A 94 -18.09 -1.01 8.95
CA HIS A 94 -18.08 -2.40 8.52
C HIS A 94 -17.12 -3.23 9.40
N PRO A 95 -17.53 -4.42 9.87
CA PRO A 95 -16.81 -5.16 10.92
C PRO A 95 -15.41 -5.63 10.49
N ALA A 96 -15.17 -5.75 9.19
CA ALA A 96 -13.89 -6.17 8.65
C ALA A 96 -13.07 -5.02 8.06
N ILE A 97 -13.66 -3.92 7.59
CA ILE A 97 -12.90 -2.90 6.85
C ILE A 97 -13.51 -1.55 7.14
N GLU A 98 -12.70 -0.56 7.50
CA GLU A 98 -13.19 0.81 7.62
C GLU A 98 -13.01 1.57 6.31
N SER A 99 -14.00 2.39 5.92
CA SER A 99 -13.89 3.22 4.70
C SER A 99 -12.67 4.13 4.72
N ALA A 100 -12.29 4.65 5.88
CA ALA A 100 -11.11 5.50 6.04
C ALA A 100 -9.82 4.80 5.61
N GLU A 101 -9.68 3.51 5.92
CA GLU A 101 -8.51 2.71 5.54
C GLU A 101 -8.48 2.45 4.03
N VAL A 102 -9.64 2.17 3.40
CA VAL A 102 -9.74 2.00 1.94
C VAL A 102 -9.40 3.29 1.21
N LEU A 103 -9.88 4.44 1.70
CA LEU A 103 -9.58 5.74 1.11
C LEU A 103 -8.10 6.11 1.27
N GLU A 104 -7.50 5.81 2.42
CA GLU A 104 -6.05 5.99 2.60
C GLU A 104 -5.25 5.10 1.63
N LEU A 105 -5.67 3.86 1.45
CA LEU A 105 -5.06 2.95 0.47
C LEU A 105 -5.15 3.52 -0.95
N ALA A 106 -6.29 4.09 -1.33
CA ALA A 106 -6.48 4.76 -2.63
C ALA A 106 -5.51 5.94 -2.79
N VAL A 107 -5.34 6.78 -1.76
CA VAL A 107 -4.37 7.89 -1.78
C VAL A 107 -2.95 7.37 -1.97
N ARG A 108 -2.53 6.37 -1.19
CA ARG A 108 -1.18 5.78 -1.32
C ARG A 108 -0.96 5.21 -2.71
N LYS A 109 -1.97 4.55 -3.27
CA LYS A 109 -1.89 3.99 -4.61
C LYS A 109 -1.80 5.08 -5.68
N ALA A 110 -2.60 6.13 -5.58
CA ALA A 110 -2.57 7.26 -6.49
C ALA A 110 -1.22 7.98 -6.48
N VAL A 111 -0.59 8.13 -5.32
CA VAL A 111 0.79 8.66 -5.21
C VAL A 111 1.78 7.76 -5.95
N ALA A 112 1.72 6.44 -5.71
CA ALA A 112 2.64 5.49 -6.32
C ALA A 112 2.52 5.44 -7.85
N THR A 113 1.34 5.70 -8.40
CA THR A 113 1.10 5.74 -9.86
C THR A 113 1.08 7.16 -10.44
N ALA A 114 1.40 8.18 -9.63
CA ALA A 114 1.29 9.60 -9.99
C ALA A 114 -0.07 9.99 -10.61
N ASP A 115 -1.15 9.36 -10.14
CA ASP A 115 -2.52 9.62 -10.58
C ASP A 115 -3.10 10.85 -9.86
N PHE A 116 -2.72 12.02 -10.36
CA PHE A 116 -3.21 13.30 -9.84
C PHE A 116 -4.72 13.48 -10.04
N SER A 117 -5.31 12.84 -11.05
CA SER A 117 -6.75 12.95 -11.32
C SER A 117 -7.57 12.31 -10.20
N THR A 118 -7.15 11.14 -9.72
CA THR A 118 -7.77 10.48 -8.56
C THR A 118 -7.53 11.30 -7.28
N LEU A 119 -6.35 11.88 -7.08
CA LEU A 119 -6.07 12.73 -5.92
C LEU A 119 -6.95 14.00 -5.91
N ASP A 120 -7.16 14.65 -7.05
CA ASP A 120 -8.03 15.82 -7.18
C ASP A 120 -9.50 15.47 -6.87
N ARG A 121 -9.98 14.32 -7.37
CA ARG A 121 -11.32 13.82 -7.07
C ARG A 121 -11.51 13.55 -5.58
N LEU A 122 -10.54 12.88 -4.96
CA LEU A 122 -10.56 12.58 -3.53
C LEU A 122 -10.50 13.87 -2.68
N ASP A 123 -9.73 14.88 -3.08
CA ASP A 123 -9.65 16.16 -2.37
C ASP A 123 -10.97 16.93 -2.42
N LEU A 124 -11.62 16.95 -3.60
CA LEU A 124 -12.94 17.56 -3.76
C LEU A 124 -13.98 16.91 -2.83
N LEU A 125 -14.02 15.58 -2.81
CA LEU A 125 -14.95 14.83 -1.97
C LEU A 125 -14.63 14.98 -0.48
N ALA A 126 -13.35 14.99 -0.12
CA ALA A 126 -12.93 15.24 1.25
C ALA A 126 -13.41 16.61 1.74
N LYS A 127 -13.33 17.65 0.90
CA LYS A 127 -13.85 18.99 1.22
C LYS A 127 -15.37 19.01 1.34
N GLN A 128 -16.09 18.37 0.41
CA GLN A 128 -17.56 18.30 0.43
C GLN A 128 -18.11 17.57 1.67
N GLN A 129 -17.38 16.59 2.18
CA GLN A 129 -17.78 15.77 3.32
C GLN A 129 -17.06 16.15 4.62
N GLU A 130 -16.39 17.30 4.64
CA GLU A 130 -15.66 17.84 5.79
C GLU A 130 -14.64 16.87 6.42
N LEU A 131 -13.99 16.06 5.57
CA LEU A 131 -12.94 15.11 5.95
C LEU A 131 -11.57 15.78 6.03
N THR A 132 -11.37 16.59 7.06
CA THR A 132 -10.14 17.36 7.25
C THR A 132 -8.89 16.48 7.24
N ASP A 133 -8.93 15.32 7.89
CA ASP A 133 -7.79 14.42 8.04
C ASP A 133 -7.39 13.80 6.68
N LEU A 134 -8.38 13.38 5.88
CA LEU A 134 -8.14 12.86 4.54
C LEU A 134 -7.60 13.96 3.61
N GLY A 135 -8.16 15.17 3.69
CA GLY A 135 -7.67 16.32 2.92
C GLY A 135 -6.20 16.65 3.21
N GLN A 136 -5.79 16.62 4.49
CA GLN A 136 -4.39 16.80 4.88
C GLN A 136 -3.48 15.70 4.31
N LYS A 137 -3.91 14.43 4.40
CA LYS A 137 -3.17 13.30 3.81
C LYS A 137 -3.01 13.47 2.30
N ILE A 138 -4.05 13.91 1.59
CA ILE A 138 -4.00 14.16 0.13
C ILE A 138 -3.05 15.32 -0.19
N ALA A 139 -3.06 16.40 0.58
CA ALA A 139 -2.15 17.52 0.37
C ALA A 139 -0.68 17.12 0.52
N ILE A 140 -0.35 16.30 1.52
CA ILE A 140 1.00 15.73 1.71
C ILE A 140 1.34 14.78 0.56
N ALA A 141 0.42 13.88 0.23
CA ALA A 141 0.54 12.91 -0.86
C ALA A 141 0.86 13.58 -2.21
N ARG A 142 0.21 14.69 -2.56
CA ARG A 142 0.50 15.44 -3.79
C ARG A 142 1.93 15.95 -3.85
N LYS A 143 2.45 16.48 -2.74
CA LYS A 143 3.85 16.97 -2.64
C LYS A 143 4.85 15.83 -2.79
N LEU A 144 4.53 14.64 -2.29
CA LEU A 144 5.36 13.45 -2.46
C LEU A 144 5.32 12.95 -3.90
N ALA A 145 4.14 12.86 -4.50
CA ALA A 145 3.95 12.41 -5.88
C ALA A 145 4.66 13.31 -6.91
N SER A 146 4.75 14.63 -6.67
CA SER A 146 5.51 15.54 -7.54
C SER A 146 7.01 15.29 -7.50
N ASN A 147 7.54 14.80 -6.38
CA ASN A 147 8.97 14.54 -6.18
C ASN A 147 9.37 13.12 -6.62
N ALA A 148 8.43 12.16 -6.64
CA ALA A 148 8.67 10.76 -6.97
C ALA A 148 9.12 10.52 -8.43
N ARG A 149 8.99 11.52 -9.33
CA ARG A 149 9.39 11.43 -10.74
C ARG A 149 10.88 11.67 -11.01
N ALA A 150 11.67 12.05 -10.01
CA ALA A 150 13.12 11.95 -10.12
C ALA A 150 13.49 10.47 -10.02
N GLU A 151 13.29 9.73 -11.11
CA GLU A 151 13.49 8.29 -11.18
C GLU A 151 14.83 7.88 -10.59
N ASP A 152 14.79 6.82 -9.78
CA ASP A 152 15.91 5.91 -9.52
C ASP A 152 16.33 5.24 -10.85
N SER A 153 16.86 6.03 -11.79
CA SER A 153 17.39 5.62 -13.10
C SER A 153 18.71 4.82 -12.96
N HIS A 154 19.04 4.37 -11.75
CA HIS A 154 20.31 3.72 -11.48
C HIS A 154 20.32 2.23 -11.84
N LEU A 155 19.17 1.63 -12.17
CA LEU A 155 19.13 0.24 -12.61
C LEU A 155 19.08 0.11 -14.13
N SER A 156 20.25 0.23 -14.76
CA SER A 156 20.45 -0.26 -16.12
C SER A 156 20.70 -1.77 -16.05
N ILE A 157 19.62 -2.56 -16.09
CA ILE A 157 19.75 -4.00 -16.35
C ILE A 157 20.24 -4.13 -17.78
N ASP A 158 21.45 -4.63 -17.98
CA ASP A 158 21.96 -4.88 -19.32
C ASP A 158 21.07 -5.92 -20.00
N PRO A 159 20.34 -5.56 -21.08
CA PRO A 159 19.45 -6.47 -21.79
C PRO A 159 20.18 -7.68 -22.40
N GLN A 160 21.50 -7.61 -22.58
CA GLN A 160 22.31 -8.75 -23.05
C GLN A 160 22.53 -9.79 -21.94
N SER A 161 22.52 -9.37 -20.68
CA SER A 161 22.79 -10.23 -19.52
C SER A 161 21.55 -10.91 -18.93
N THR A 162 20.35 -10.42 -19.30
CA THR A 162 19.09 -10.82 -18.68
C THR A 162 18.19 -11.55 -19.66
N THR A 163 17.88 -12.80 -19.35
CA THR A 163 16.94 -13.59 -20.13
C THR A 163 15.50 -13.09 -19.95
N VAL A 164 14.61 -13.37 -20.92
CA VAL A 164 13.17 -13.02 -20.82
C VAL A 164 12.53 -13.61 -19.56
N VAL A 165 12.92 -14.83 -19.18
CA VAL A 165 12.43 -15.51 -17.97
C VAL A 165 12.86 -14.78 -16.70
N GLN A 166 14.12 -14.33 -16.63
CA GLN A 166 14.60 -13.54 -15.50
C GLN A 166 13.91 -12.18 -15.43
N PHE A 167 13.71 -11.53 -16.57
CA PHE A 167 13.00 -10.25 -16.62
C PHE A 167 11.56 -10.37 -16.10
N ASP A 168 10.84 -11.42 -16.51
CA ASP A 168 9.48 -11.67 -16.03
C ASP A 168 9.46 -11.98 -14.52
N ALA A 169 10.42 -12.78 -14.03
CA ALA A 169 10.55 -13.03 -12.59
C ALA A 169 10.84 -11.76 -11.78
N ILE A 170 11.69 -10.85 -12.30
CA ILE A 170 11.97 -9.55 -11.65
C ILE A 170 10.71 -8.68 -11.63
N LYS A 171 9.95 -8.68 -12.73
CA LYS A 171 8.69 -7.94 -12.84
C LYS A 171 7.66 -8.46 -11.85
N ASP A 172 7.45 -9.77 -11.77
CA ASP A 172 6.55 -10.39 -10.81
C ASP A 172 6.99 -10.10 -9.37
N PHE A 173 8.29 -10.25 -9.06
CA PHE A 173 8.84 -9.91 -7.75
C PHE A 173 8.55 -8.45 -7.36
N LYS A 174 8.77 -7.51 -8.28
CA LYS A 174 8.44 -6.09 -8.07
C LYS A 174 6.96 -5.87 -7.83
N GLN A 175 6.09 -6.54 -8.60
CA GLN A 175 4.65 -6.44 -8.41
C GLN A 175 4.22 -6.95 -7.03
N ARG A 176 4.77 -8.10 -6.60
CA ARG A 176 4.55 -8.66 -5.26
C ARG A 176 5.05 -7.74 -4.17
N LEU A 177 6.25 -7.18 -4.31
CA LEU A 177 6.84 -6.26 -3.35
C LEU A 177 6.02 -4.97 -3.23
N ASN A 178 5.67 -4.36 -4.37
CA ASN A 178 4.86 -3.14 -4.41
C ASN A 178 3.47 -3.39 -3.81
N HIS A 179 2.87 -4.54 -4.09
CA HIS A 179 1.60 -4.91 -3.51
C HIS A 179 1.69 -5.07 -1.99
N ALA A 180 2.68 -5.81 -1.51
CA ALA A 180 2.92 -6.00 -0.07
C ALA A 180 3.20 -4.66 0.64
N ALA A 181 4.00 -3.79 0.04
CA ALA A 181 4.28 -2.46 0.56
C ALA A 181 3.02 -1.58 0.62
N LEU A 182 2.18 -1.63 -0.41
CA LEU A 182 0.95 -0.86 -0.50
C LEU A 182 -0.06 -1.23 0.60
N ILE A 183 -0.21 -2.53 0.87
CA ILE A 183 -1.12 -3.02 1.92
C ILE A 183 -0.48 -3.06 3.31
N GLY A 184 0.84 -2.89 3.43
CA GLY A 184 1.57 -2.96 4.69
C GLY A 184 1.90 -4.38 5.17
N ASP A 185 1.95 -5.36 4.27
CA ASP A 185 2.24 -6.76 4.58
C ASP A 185 3.72 -7.00 4.84
N ARG A 186 4.13 -6.85 6.11
CA ARG A 186 5.51 -7.10 6.54
C ARG A 186 5.93 -8.55 6.42
N ARG A 187 4.99 -9.50 6.51
CA ARG A 187 5.29 -10.94 6.43
C ARG A 187 5.67 -11.31 5.00
N ALA A 188 4.86 -10.89 4.02
CA ALA A 188 5.18 -11.09 2.61
C ALA A 188 6.50 -10.42 2.21
N ILE A 189 6.81 -9.22 2.74
CA ILE A 189 8.10 -8.57 2.49
C ILE A 189 9.27 -9.39 3.06
N ALA A 190 9.13 -9.98 4.25
CA ALA A 190 10.15 -10.85 4.85
C ALA A 190 10.31 -12.17 4.07
N GLU A 191 9.23 -12.71 3.51
CA GLU A 191 9.28 -13.86 2.61
C GLU A 191 10.05 -13.53 1.33
N LEU A 192 9.71 -12.40 0.68
CA LEU A 192 10.41 -11.91 -0.51
C LEU A 192 11.90 -11.69 -0.24
N GLU A 193 12.25 -11.15 0.94
CA GLU A 193 13.65 -11.01 1.37
C GLU A 193 14.38 -12.35 1.49
N SER A 194 13.68 -13.39 1.93
CA SER A 194 14.23 -14.75 2.00
C SER A 194 14.47 -15.33 0.60
N GLN A 195 13.56 -15.07 -0.36
CA GLN A 195 13.71 -15.50 -1.76
C GLN A 195 14.94 -14.83 -2.42
N VAL A 196 15.20 -13.56 -2.12
CA VAL A 196 16.36 -12.81 -2.66
C VAL A 196 17.70 -13.38 -2.19
N LYS A 197 17.78 -14.00 -1.02
CA LYS A 197 19.02 -14.64 -0.52
C LYS A 197 19.47 -15.84 -1.36
N GLY A 198 18.55 -16.46 -2.11
CA GLY A 198 18.85 -17.60 -2.98
C GLY A 198 19.33 -17.23 -4.39
N ILE A 199 19.41 -15.94 -4.72
CA ILE A 199 19.79 -15.47 -6.06
C ILE A 199 21.32 -15.38 -6.16
N ASN A 200 21.90 -16.12 -7.11
CA ASN A 200 23.36 -16.15 -7.32
C ASN A 200 23.93 -14.89 -8.00
N ASN A 201 23.08 -14.07 -8.64
CA ASN A 201 23.50 -12.84 -9.29
C ASN A 201 23.58 -11.70 -8.26
N LEU A 202 24.80 -11.32 -7.86
CA LEU A 202 25.06 -10.30 -6.83
C LEU A 202 24.46 -8.93 -7.16
N GLN A 203 24.58 -8.47 -8.42
CA GLN A 203 24.04 -7.15 -8.81
C GLN A 203 22.51 -7.11 -8.69
N LEU A 204 21.85 -8.20 -9.13
CA LEU A 204 20.40 -8.32 -8.98
C LEU A 204 20.00 -8.44 -7.51
N GLN A 205 20.76 -9.19 -6.72
CA GLN A 205 20.52 -9.37 -5.29
C GLN A 205 20.57 -8.03 -4.55
N ASP A 206 21.63 -7.24 -4.73
CA ASP A 206 21.80 -5.93 -4.10
C ASP A 206 20.63 -4.98 -4.47
N TYR A 207 20.24 -5.01 -5.75
CA TYR A 207 19.11 -4.23 -6.22
C TYR A 207 17.80 -4.61 -5.51
N LEU A 208 17.46 -5.89 -5.48
CA LEU A 208 16.22 -6.36 -4.85
C LEU A 208 16.24 -6.12 -3.33
N GLN A 209 17.40 -6.21 -2.68
CA GLN A 209 17.56 -5.86 -1.27
C GLN A 209 17.34 -4.36 -1.02
N GLN A 210 17.85 -3.49 -1.89
CA GLN A 210 17.59 -2.05 -1.81
C GLN A 210 16.11 -1.74 -1.98
N ALA A 211 15.43 -2.39 -2.94
CA ALA A 211 13.99 -2.26 -3.15
C ALA A 211 13.20 -2.73 -1.91
N ILE A 212 13.57 -3.86 -1.31
CA ILE A 212 12.97 -4.35 -0.06
C ILE A 212 13.18 -3.35 1.08
N LYS A 213 14.38 -2.78 1.22
CA LYS A 213 14.68 -1.78 2.25
C LYS A 213 13.81 -0.53 2.08
N ALA A 214 13.64 -0.04 0.85
CA ALA A 214 12.76 1.07 0.55
C ALA A 214 11.29 0.74 0.87
N ALA A 215 10.83 -0.46 0.50
CA ALA A 215 9.48 -0.95 0.82
C ALA A 215 9.23 -1.08 2.33
N LYS A 216 10.24 -1.52 3.12
CA LYS A 216 10.14 -1.55 4.58
C LYS A 216 10.07 -0.15 5.18
N ALA A 217 10.83 0.80 4.63
CA ALA A 217 10.87 2.18 5.11
C ALA A 217 9.58 2.97 4.80
N SER A 218 8.82 2.58 3.76
CA SER A 218 7.56 3.24 3.42
C SER A 218 6.38 2.80 4.29
N ILE A 219 6.51 1.69 5.03
CA ILE A 219 5.47 1.20 5.95
C ILE A 219 5.67 1.85 7.33
N PRO A 220 4.68 2.60 7.86
CA PRO A 220 4.76 3.17 9.21
C PRO A 220 5.03 2.11 10.28
N ALA A 221 5.87 2.44 11.27
CA ALA A 221 6.22 1.55 12.38
C ALA A 221 4.98 1.01 13.11
N ASP A 222 3.97 1.87 13.29
CA ASP A 222 2.71 1.60 13.98
C ASP A 222 1.57 1.18 13.04
N HIS A 223 1.87 0.86 11.77
CA HIS A 223 0.81 0.39 10.86
C HIS A 223 0.21 -0.90 11.45
N PRO A 224 -1.08 -0.91 11.83
CA PRO A 224 -1.72 -2.12 12.32
C PRO A 224 -1.55 -3.19 11.26
N GLN A 225 -1.15 -4.40 11.69
CA GLN A 225 -1.04 -5.53 10.76
C GLN A 225 -2.41 -5.66 10.06
N PRO A 226 -2.46 -5.66 8.72
CA PRO A 226 -3.70 -5.57 7.95
C PRO A 226 -4.50 -6.87 8.05
N SER A 227 -4.97 -7.25 9.24
CA SER A 227 -5.54 -8.59 9.47
C SER A 227 -6.80 -8.84 8.64
N ALA A 228 -7.60 -7.82 8.38
CA ALA A 228 -8.80 -7.98 7.57
C ALA A 228 -8.56 -7.76 6.08
N PHE A 229 -7.79 -6.73 5.69
CA PHE A 229 -7.37 -6.55 4.29
C PHE A 229 -6.57 -7.74 3.77
N MET A 230 -5.71 -8.36 4.60
CA MET A 230 -4.97 -9.58 4.22
C MET A 230 -5.89 -10.77 3.99
N ARG A 231 -6.88 -10.98 4.86
CA ARG A 231 -7.84 -12.07 4.69
C ARG A 231 -8.56 -11.92 3.35
N LEU A 232 -9.00 -10.71 3.05
CA LEU A 232 -9.72 -10.40 1.83
C LEU A 232 -8.82 -10.47 0.57
N ALA A 233 -7.59 -9.96 0.65
CA ALA A 233 -6.64 -10.03 -0.46
C ALA A 233 -6.18 -11.46 -0.76
N GLY A 234 -5.98 -12.28 0.28
CA GLY A 234 -5.61 -13.70 0.16
C GLY A 234 -6.71 -14.56 -0.47
N GLU A 235 -7.97 -14.34 -0.08
CA GLU A 235 -9.12 -15.06 -0.65
C GLU A 235 -9.36 -14.73 -2.13
N SER A 236 -9.19 -13.46 -2.52
CA SER A 236 -9.51 -12.98 -3.87
C SER A 236 -8.61 -13.53 -4.99
N ARG A 237 -7.33 -13.79 -4.70
CA ARG A 237 -6.37 -14.15 -5.75
C ARG A 237 -6.32 -15.65 -6.06
N GLY A 238 -7.05 -16.50 -5.33
CA GLY A 238 -6.75 -17.93 -5.30
C GLY A 238 -5.32 -18.24 -4.84
N TRP A 239 -4.57 -17.20 -4.44
CA TRP A 239 -3.35 -17.25 -3.67
C TRP A 239 -3.74 -17.50 -2.23
N GLY A 240 -4.38 -18.66 -2.01
CA GLY A 240 -4.05 -19.36 -0.79
C GLY A 240 -2.53 -19.35 -0.72
N ILE A 241 -2.00 -18.92 0.41
CA ILE A 241 -0.74 -19.45 0.88
C ILE A 241 -0.95 -20.97 0.84
N ARG A 242 -0.77 -21.59 -0.33
CA ARG A 242 -0.31 -22.96 -0.40
C ARG A 242 1.00 -22.81 0.30
N ASP A 243 0.99 -23.11 1.60
CA ASP A 243 2.20 -23.30 2.36
C ASP A 243 3.10 -24.10 1.43
N LEU A 244 4.14 -23.48 0.87
CA LEU A 244 5.15 -24.20 0.11
C LEU A 244 5.88 -25.21 1.02
N ASN A 245 5.57 -25.18 2.32
CA ASN A 245 5.91 -26.14 3.36
C ASN A 245 4.80 -27.13 3.75
N SER A 246 3.59 -27.07 3.18
CA SER A 246 2.61 -28.16 3.31
C SER A 246 3.12 -29.34 2.48
N THR A 247 3.92 -30.18 3.13
CA THR A 247 4.42 -31.45 2.64
C THR A 247 3.34 -32.54 2.62
N ASP A 248 2.08 -32.18 2.86
CA ASP A 248 0.99 -33.13 3.10
C ASP A 248 0.35 -33.72 1.83
N ASN A 249 0.72 -33.26 0.63
CA ASN A 249 0.10 -33.74 -0.61
C ASN A 249 0.63 -35.08 -1.17
N ASN A 250 1.33 -35.90 -0.38
CA ASN A 250 1.81 -37.21 -0.84
C ASN A 250 1.31 -38.42 -0.04
N SER A 251 0.37 -38.24 0.89
CA SER A 251 -0.18 -39.36 1.67
C SER A 251 -1.41 -40.01 1.01
N ASP A 252 -2.15 -39.30 0.15
CA ASP A 252 -3.41 -39.79 -0.42
C ASP A 252 -3.28 -40.62 -1.70
N LEU A 253 -2.12 -40.61 -2.38
CA LEU A 253 -1.90 -41.43 -3.57
C LEU A 253 -1.48 -42.88 -3.28
N ARG A 254 -1.29 -43.27 -2.01
CA ARG A 254 -0.85 -44.62 -1.64
C ARG A 254 -1.96 -45.58 -1.19
N LYS A 255 -3.23 -45.14 -1.14
CA LYS A 255 -4.34 -45.99 -0.65
C LYS A 255 -5.21 -46.63 -1.74
N SER A 256 -4.98 -46.36 -3.03
CA SER A 256 -5.78 -46.94 -4.13
C SER A 256 -5.16 -48.18 -4.80
N ALA A 257 -4.05 -48.70 -4.28
CA ALA A 257 -3.44 -49.94 -4.76
C ALA A 257 -3.57 -51.05 -3.71
N LYS A 258 -4.81 -51.53 -3.47
CA LYS A 258 -5.11 -52.84 -2.86
C LYS A 258 -6.41 -53.37 -3.42
#